data_AF-A0A3N4ZDE7-F1
#
_entry.id   AF-A0A3N4ZDE7-F1
#
_cell.length_a   1.000
_cell.length_b   1.000
_cell.length_c   1.000
_cell.angle_alpha   90.00
_cell.angle_beta   90.00
_cell.angle_gamma   90.00
#
_symmetry.space_group_name_H-M   'P 1'
#
loop_
_entity.id
_entity.type
_entity.pdbx_description
1 polymer ?
#
loop_
_entity_poly.entity_id
_entity_poly.type
_entity_poly.pdbx_seq_one_letter_code
_entity_poly.pdbx_strand_id
1 'polypeptide(L)'
;MRKTTKQAISWASAALASGGILFAGMTILPANASSPASFGVRGVDTSHHNHAGGAAIDWNKVRASGYVFMVAKATEGADWSDRWFSRDLQAARQAGLLQGAYHFYGRTPGAAQARNFVDTMKAAGYTGKRAGELPPTLDLELDKAGHCPGNFSTAGVKAFLDVVSTQMGVKPIIYTNKPFVDTCMNGNGSMLAGHVLWQPRYESGTKEPAAVPRAGQGWKIWQYTETGNVPGIPSKNNVDLNVFRGSLAELRQLAHLGAGGGDSTTPAPQQPTAPPVTGAPVLKANSRGTDVVTAQELLNASGGRIDADGEFGPATTAAVRTFQTTKKLPADGIIGPRTWGALLVTVKQGSRGPAVKALQHQLNASGGHIDADGEFGPATTAAVRTFQTTKKLPADGIAGPRTWSLLLTDTGGSAGVPAGSAVALAKQLLETPGITFARTHSETRHNASSAYSNIVDMAAGRGALTSPGSHVGSKRVQLDPRMLRGLLTLHDKYGYRMNISEFVGGVHSKTSRHYRGLSFDVNVINGKHVGKGAPHKAVMNLCSQLGATELRGPGDPNHDTHIHCAWK
;
A
#
# COMPACT_ATOMS: atom_id res chain seq x y z
N MET A 1 -12.11 -15.16 -65.23
CA MET A 1 -11.11 -14.06 -65.17
C MET A 1 -11.85 -12.72 -65.10
N ARG A 2 -11.37 -11.81 -64.24
CA ARG A 2 -11.60 -10.34 -64.17
C ARG A 2 -13.04 -9.84 -63.91
N LYS A 3 -13.36 -9.42 -62.68
CA LYS A 3 -13.28 -8.05 -62.09
C LYS A 3 -14.22 -7.02 -62.76
N THR A 4 -15.25 -6.50 -62.06
CA THR A 4 -15.25 -5.21 -61.32
C THR A 4 -16.65 -4.82 -60.77
N THR A 5 -16.73 -4.66 -59.45
CA THR A 5 -17.37 -3.58 -58.63
C THR A 5 -18.49 -2.67 -59.17
N LYS A 6 -19.61 -2.51 -58.42
CA LYS A 6 -19.96 -1.32 -57.57
C LYS A 6 -21.36 -1.37 -56.92
N GLN A 7 -21.39 -0.99 -55.63
CA GLN A 7 -22.36 -0.17 -54.86
C GLN A 7 -23.78 -0.67 -54.45
N ALA A 8 -23.86 -1.04 -53.16
CA ALA A 8 -24.69 -0.49 -52.06
C ALA A 8 -26.16 -0.07 -52.29
N ILE A 9 -27.07 -0.72 -51.54
CA ILE A 9 -28.26 -0.08 -50.93
C ILE A 9 -28.39 -0.58 -49.48
N SER A 10 -28.43 0.39 -48.57
CA SER A 10 -28.69 0.28 -47.13
C SER A 10 -30.20 0.14 -46.87
N TRP A 11 -30.59 -0.78 -45.98
CA TRP A 11 -31.82 -0.64 -45.19
C TRP A 11 -31.50 -0.97 -43.72
N ALA A 12 -31.80 0.02 -42.88
CA ALA A 12 -31.58 0.04 -41.46
C ALA A 12 -32.55 -0.88 -40.72
N SER A 13 -32.03 -1.64 -39.75
CA SER A 13 -32.82 -2.26 -38.69
C SER A 13 -32.34 -1.71 -37.36
N ALA A 14 -33.26 -1.05 -36.65
CA ALA A 14 -33.07 -0.59 -35.28
C ALA A 14 -32.84 -1.79 -34.36
N ALA A 15 -31.66 -1.85 -33.74
CA ALA A 15 -31.36 -2.77 -32.65
C ALA A 15 -31.47 -2.03 -31.32
N LEU A 16 -32.46 -2.40 -30.51
CA LEU A 16 -32.48 -2.13 -29.07
C LEU A 16 -31.24 -2.78 -28.44
N ALA A 17 -30.29 -1.95 -28.02
CA ALA A 17 -29.06 -2.37 -27.37
C ALA A 17 -29.34 -2.80 -25.92
N SER A 18 -29.67 -4.08 -25.72
CA SER A 18 -29.52 -4.74 -24.43
C SER A 18 -28.02 -4.99 -24.21
N GLY A 19 -27.37 -4.14 -23.43
CA GLY A 19 -25.96 -4.26 -23.06
C GLY A 19 -25.67 -5.51 -22.21
N GLY A 20 -25.60 -6.67 -22.87
CA GLY A 20 -25.03 -7.89 -22.29
C GLY A 20 -23.50 -7.81 -22.35
N ILE A 21 -22.86 -7.67 -21.20
CA ILE A 21 -21.40 -7.82 -21.09
C ILE A 21 -21.06 -9.31 -21.28
N LEU A 22 -20.74 -9.68 -22.52
CA LEU A 22 -20.16 -10.98 -22.86
C LEU A 22 -18.66 -10.96 -22.53
N PHE A 23 -18.26 -11.63 -21.45
CA PHE A 23 -16.86 -11.98 -21.21
C PHE A 23 -16.52 -13.24 -22.01
N ALA A 24 -16.05 -13.07 -23.24
CA ALA A 24 -15.43 -14.14 -24.02
C ALA A 24 -13.92 -13.92 -24.06
N GLY A 25 -13.16 -14.85 -23.46
CA GLY A 25 -11.69 -14.80 -23.42
C GLY A 25 -11.12 -16.02 -22.69
N MET A 26 -11.12 -17.17 -23.37
CA MET A 26 -10.39 -18.36 -22.94
C MET A 26 -8.90 -18.16 -23.22
N THR A 27 -8.10 -17.98 -22.18
CA THR A 27 -6.66 -18.27 -22.20
C THR A 27 -6.38 -19.41 -21.23
N ILE A 28 -6.00 -20.56 -21.77
CA ILE A 28 -5.52 -21.70 -20.98
C ILE A 28 -4.05 -21.40 -20.64
N LEU A 29 -3.81 -20.96 -19.41
CA LEU A 29 -2.47 -20.90 -18.80
C LEU A 29 -2.23 -22.19 -18.00
N PRO A 30 -1.00 -22.70 -17.89
CA PRO A 30 -0.73 -23.88 -17.08
C PRO A 30 -0.99 -23.56 -15.60
N ALA A 31 -1.69 -24.49 -14.94
CA ALA A 31 -2.16 -24.39 -13.57
C ALA A 31 -1.00 -24.48 -12.56
N ASN A 32 -0.42 -23.34 -12.19
CA ASN A 32 0.20 -23.20 -10.88
C ASN A 32 -0.85 -22.63 -9.92
N ALA A 33 -1.39 -23.52 -9.10
CA ALA A 33 -2.44 -23.25 -8.12
C ALA A 33 -2.04 -22.05 -7.24
N SER A 34 -2.88 -21.00 -7.23
CA SER A 34 -2.61 -19.72 -6.57
C SER A 34 -3.26 -19.70 -5.19
N SER A 35 -2.50 -19.44 -4.13
CA SER A 35 -3.05 -19.34 -2.76
C SER A 35 -3.92 -18.09 -2.61
N PRO A 36 -4.87 -18.02 -1.64
CA PRO A 36 -5.67 -16.81 -1.39
C PRO A 36 -4.82 -15.55 -1.21
N ALA A 37 -3.62 -15.69 -0.62
CA ALA A 37 -2.68 -14.60 -0.40
C ALA A 37 -2.17 -13.93 -1.69
N SER A 38 -2.32 -14.57 -2.85
CA SER A 38 -1.95 -14.00 -4.15
C SER A 38 -2.94 -12.96 -4.68
N PHE A 39 -4.15 -12.87 -4.11
CA PHE A 39 -5.17 -11.92 -4.52
C PHE A 39 -5.12 -10.65 -3.67
N GLY A 40 -4.87 -9.50 -4.33
CA GLY A 40 -4.71 -8.20 -3.66
C GLY A 40 -6.01 -7.53 -3.20
N VAL A 41 -7.17 -8.09 -3.55
CA VAL A 41 -8.49 -7.52 -3.24
C VAL A 41 -9.19 -8.46 -2.26
N ARG A 42 -9.30 -8.02 -1.01
CA ARG A 42 -9.82 -8.81 0.10
C ARG A 42 -11.13 -8.25 0.62
N GLY A 43 -12.03 -9.12 1.02
CA GLY A 43 -13.29 -8.74 1.65
C GLY A 43 -13.67 -9.70 2.76
N VAL A 44 -14.74 -9.34 3.45
CA VAL A 44 -15.39 -10.17 4.47
C VAL A 44 -16.84 -10.34 4.10
N ASP A 45 -17.46 -11.41 4.57
CA ASP A 45 -18.92 -11.47 4.65
C ASP A 45 -19.35 -11.72 6.09
N THR A 46 -20.53 -11.18 6.42
CA THR A 46 -20.97 -11.06 7.82
C THR A 46 -22.47 -11.26 7.98
N SER A 47 -22.89 -11.61 9.18
CA SER A 47 -24.28 -11.73 9.63
C SER A 47 -24.37 -11.34 11.12
N HIS A 48 -25.57 -11.46 11.70
CA HIS A 48 -25.78 -11.29 13.14
C HIS A 48 -24.86 -12.17 14.02
N HIS A 49 -24.31 -13.28 13.50
CA HIS A 49 -23.35 -14.13 14.22
C HIS A 49 -22.01 -13.43 14.49
N ASN A 50 -21.69 -12.38 13.73
CA ASN A 50 -20.43 -11.66 13.90
C ASN A 50 -20.45 -10.60 15.02
N HIS A 51 -21.63 -10.38 15.62
CA HIS A 51 -21.85 -9.43 16.71
C HIS A 51 -21.84 -10.12 18.08
N ALA A 52 -20.72 -10.79 18.40
CA ALA A 52 -20.55 -11.47 19.68
C ALA A 52 -20.83 -10.52 20.86
N GLY A 53 -21.68 -10.94 21.80
CA GLY A 53 -22.11 -10.12 22.93
C GLY A 53 -22.97 -8.91 22.56
N GLY A 54 -23.53 -8.87 21.35
CA GLY A 54 -24.29 -7.71 20.85
C GLY A 54 -23.42 -6.51 20.46
N ALA A 55 -22.10 -6.69 20.39
CA ALA A 55 -21.17 -5.62 20.03
C ALA A 55 -21.26 -5.27 18.53
N ALA A 56 -21.17 -3.99 18.21
CA ALA A 56 -21.10 -3.52 16.82
C ALA A 56 -19.73 -3.85 16.20
N ILE A 57 -19.71 -4.05 14.88
CA ILE A 57 -18.47 -4.17 14.11
C ILE A 57 -17.84 -2.79 13.94
N ASP A 58 -16.54 -2.68 14.20
CA ASP A 58 -15.73 -1.49 13.92
C ASP A 58 -15.20 -1.56 12.47
N TRP A 59 -16.02 -1.06 11.54
CA TRP A 59 -15.72 -1.09 10.12
C TRP A 59 -14.50 -0.24 9.72
N ASN A 60 -14.12 0.75 10.51
CA ASN A 60 -12.88 1.51 10.28
C ASN A 60 -11.65 0.65 10.55
N LYS A 61 -11.67 -0.18 11.61
CA LYS A 61 -10.60 -1.17 11.85
C LYS A 61 -10.58 -2.28 10.80
N VAL A 62 -11.74 -2.71 10.31
CA VAL A 62 -11.83 -3.66 9.19
C VAL A 62 -11.17 -3.06 7.93
N ARG A 63 -11.51 -1.82 7.59
CA ARG A 63 -10.89 -1.09 6.47
C ARG A 63 -9.38 -0.91 6.65
N ALA A 64 -8.95 -0.51 7.85
CA ALA A 64 -7.55 -0.31 8.19
C ALA A 64 -6.73 -1.63 8.14
N SER A 65 -7.39 -2.77 8.38
CA SER A 65 -6.80 -4.11 8.21
C SER A 65 -6.63 -4.51 6.73
N GLY A 66 -7.05 -3.63 5.81
CA GLY A 66 -6.84 -3.76 4.37
C GLY A 66 -7.89 -4.61 3.65
N TYR A 67 -9.07 -4.77 4.24
CA TYR A 67 -10.27 -5.23 3.54
C TYR A 67 -10.90 -4.04 2.79
N VAL A 68 -11.44 -4.30 1.60
CA VAL A 68 -11.95 -3.26 0.70
C VAL A 68 -13.41 -3.45 0.30
N PHE A 69 -13.97 -4.63 0.56
CA PHE A 69 -15.41 -4.86 0.44
C PHE A 69 -15.96 -5.70 1.60
N MET A 70 -17.26 -5.56 1.83
CA MET A 70 -18.05 -6.42 2.71
C MET A 70 -19.34 -6.84 2.02
N VAL A 71 -19.84 -8.04 2.32
CA VAL A 71 -21.20 -8.48 1.95
C VAL A 71 -21.93 -8.91 3.23
N ALA A 72 -23.05 -8.29 3.55
CA ALA A 72 -23.77 -8.58 4.80
C ALA A 72 -25.06 -9.38 4.53
N LYS A 73 -25.39 -10.33 5.42
CA LYS A 73 -26.67 -11.03 5.40
C LYS A 73 -27.77 -10.00 5.55
N ALA A 74 -28.71 -9.98 4.62
CA ALA A 74 -29.89 -9.12 4.72
C ALA A 74 -31.10 -9.92 5.15
N THR A 75 -31.31 -11.09 4.55
CA THR A 75 -32.53 -11.89 4.73
C THR A 75 -32.27 -13.38 4.57
N GLU A 76 -33.21 -14.16 5.08
CA GLU A 76 -33.28 -15.61 4.91
C GLU A 76 -34.75 -15.98 4.74
N GLY A 77 -35.07 -16.84 3.77
CA GLY A 77 -36.45 -17.25 3.56
C GLY A 77 -37.40 -16.07 3.25
N ALA A 78 -38.70 -16.25 3.50
CA ALA A 78 -39.71 -15.27 3.08
C ALA A 78 -40.05 -14.21 4.14
N ASP A 79 -39.52 -14.34 5.34
CA ASP A 79 -40.03 -13.64 6.53
C ASP A 79 -38.95 -13.24 7.55
N TRP A 80 -37.69 -13.62 7.35
CA TRP A 80 -36.61 -13.25 8.26
C TRP A 80 -35.66 -12.22 7.64
N SER A 81 -35.30 -11.22 8.44
CA SER A 81 -34.33 -10.18 8.11
C SER A 81 -33.27 -10.07 9.22
N ASP A 82 -32.01 -9.85 8.83
CA ASP A 82 -30.91 -9.69 9.78
C ASP A 82 -30.97 -8.30 10.45
N ARG A 83 -31.08 -8.29 11.78
CA ARG A 83 -31.21 -7.06 12.58
C ARG A 83 -30.00 -6.12 12.48
N TRP A 84 -28.83 -6.60 12.06
CA TRP A 84 -27.61 -5.79 11.94
C TRP A 84 -27.39 -5.22 10.54
N PHE A 85 -28.07 -5.78 9.53
CA PHE A 85 -27.86 -5.45 8.12
C PHE A 85 -27.80 -3.95 7.83
N SER A 86 -28.86 -3.19 8.18
CA SER A 86 -28.94 -1.76 7.86
C SER A 86 -27.84 -0.95 8.57
N ARG A 87 -27.50 -1.31 9.81
CA ARG A 87 -26.46 -0.64 10.60
C ARG A 87 -25.08 -0.88 10.01
N ASP A 88 -24.76 -2.13 9.67
CA ASP A 88 -23.46 -2.47 9.11
C ASP A 88 -23.29 -1.95 7.69
N LEU A 89 -24.34 -1.99 6.87
CA LEU A 89 -24.31 -1.41 5.53
C LEU A 89 -23.95 0.08 5.57
N GLN A 90 -24.54 0.83 6.50
CA GLN A 90 -24.25 2.26 6.67
C GLN A 90 -22.85 2.50 7.22
N ALA A 91 -22.45 1.76 8.26
CA ALA A 91 -21.16 1.94 8.91
C ALA A 91 -19.98 1.52 8.00
N ALA A 92 -20.12 0.44 7.23
CA ALA A 92 -19.13 0.02 6.25
C ALA A 92 -18.97 1.04 5.11
N ARG A 93 -20.08 1.61 4.63
CA ARG A 93 -20.04 2.69 3.64
C ARG A 93 -19.28 3.91 4.17
N GLN A 94 -19.54 4.32 5.42
CA GLN A 94 -18.83 5.45 6.06
C GLN A 94 -17.34 5.16 6.23
N ALA A 95 -16.97 3.91 6.51
CA ALA A 95 -15.57 3.46 6.56
C ALA A 95 -14.92 3.31 5.16
N GLY A 96 -15.65 3.56 4.07
CA GLY A 96 -15.14 3.52 2.70
C GLY A 96 -14.92 2.12 2.13
N LEU A 97 -15.65 1.11 2.64
CA LEU A 97 -15.74 -0.21 2.04
C LEU A 97 -16.78 -0.21 0.91
N LEU A 98 -16.57 -1.08 -0.09
CA LEU A 98 -17.62 -1.45 -1.04
C LEU A 98 -18.56 -2.45 -0.36
N GLN A 99 -19.87 -2.26 -0.51
CA GLN A 99 -20.86 -2.94 0.32
C GLN A 99 -21.83 -3.76 -0.53
N GLY A 100 -22.05 -5.01 -0.16
CA GLY A 100 -23.03 -5.91 -0.74
C GLY A 100 -24.03 -6.41 0.29
N ALA A 101 -25.14 -6.96 -0.21
CA ALA A 101 -26.15 -7.63 0.58
C ALA A 101 -26.33 -9.06 0.06
N TYR A 102 -26.50 -10.05 0.94
CA TYR A 102 -26.86 -11.40 0.51
C TYR A 102 -28.17 -11.90 1.13
N HIS A 103 -28.83 -12.79 0.38
CA HIS A 103 -30.00 -13.53 0.80
C HIS A 103 -29.70 -15.01 0.87
N PHE A 104 -29.93 -15.62 2.03
CA PHE A 104 -29.79 -17.06 2.25
C PHE A 104 -31.03 -17.81 1.75
N TYR A 105 -30.89 -18.65 0.72
CA TYR A 105 -32.02 -19.37 0.13
C TYR A 105 -32.55 -20.47 1.06
N GLY A 106 -33.77 -20.27 1.55
CA GLY A 106 -34.43 -21.14 2.51
C GLY A 106 -35.51 -22.06 1.93
N ARG A 107 -36.46 -22.41 2.78
CA ARG A 107 -37.49 -23.44 2.54
C ARG A 107 -38.81 -22.91 1.98
N THR A 108 -38.89 -21.63 1.63
CA THR A 108 -40.12 -20.99 1.13
C THR A 108 -40.05 -20.78 -0.39
N PRO A 109 -41.15 -20.43 -1.09
CA PRO A 109 -41.12 -20.19 -2.53
C PRO A 109 -40.17 -19.05 -2.92
N GLY A 110 -39.32 -19.26 -3.94
CA GLY A 110 -38.26 -18.31 -4.32
C GLY A 110 -38.75 -16.89 -4.64
N ALA A 111 -39.93 -16.72 -5.23
CA ALA A 111 -40.51 -15.38 -5.45
C ALA A 111 -40.87 -14.66 -4.14
N ALA A 112 -41.29 -15.38 -3.10
CA ALA A 112 -41.58 -14.80 -1.79
C ALA A 112 -40.28 -14.41 -1.06
N GLN A 113 -39.25 -15.26 -1.17
CA GLN A 113 -37.90 -14.96 -0.69
C GLN A 113 -37.32 -13.69 -1.33
N ALA A 114 -37.48 -13.54 -2.65
CA ALA A 114 -37.02 -12.35 -3.35
C ALA A 114 -37.77 -11.08 -2.93
N ARG A 115 -39.07 -11.15 -2.63
CA ARG A 115 -39.81 -9.99 -2.10
C ARG A 115 -39.27 -9.56 -0.74
N ASN A 116 -39.10 -10.50 0.19
CA ASN A 116 -38.48 -10.23 1.49
C ASN A 116 -37.11 -9.54 1.35
N PHE A 117 -36.27 -10.07 0.47
CA PHE A 117 -34.95 -9.51 0.20
C PHE A 117 -35.02 -8.10 -0.38
N VAL A 118 -35.84 -7.88 -1.42
CA VAL A 118 -36.00 -6.59 -2.08
C VAL A 118 -36.57 -5.54 -1.13
N ASP A 119 -37.57 -5.88 -0.33
CA ASP A 119 -38.20 -4.97 0.62
C ASP A 119 -37.22 -4.57 1.73
N THR A 120 -36.45 -5.54 2.25
CA THR A 120 -35.39 -5.28 3.23
C THR A 120 -34.28 -4.38 2.67
N MET A 121 -33.86 -4.62 1.42
CA MET A 121 -32.85 -3.79 0.75
C MET A 121 -33.36 -2.35 0.55
N LYS A 122 -34.59 -2.18 0.05
CA LYS A 122 -35.22 -0.86 -0.13
C LYS A 122 -35.34 -0.12 1.21
N ALA A 123 -35.76 -0.81 2.28
CA ALA A 123 -35.86 -0.23 3.62
C ALA A 123 -34.50 0.22 4.18
N ALA A 124 -33.41 -0.51 3.88
CA ALA A 124 -32.05 -0.11 4.24
C ALA A 124 -31.45 0.95 3.29
N GLY A 125 -32.21 1.40 2.28
CA GLY A 125 -31.79 2.33 1.25
C GLY A 125 -30.74 1.75 0.29
N TYR A 126 -30.58 0.43 0.22
CA TYR A 126 -29.67 -0.26 -0.70
C TYR A 126 -30.34 -0.43 -2.06
N THR A 127 -29.65 -0.03 -3.12
CA THR A 127 -30.18 -0.04 -4.49
C THR A 127 -29.52 -1.10 -5.36
N GLY A 128 -28.35 -1.59 -4.93
CA GLY A 128 -27.46 -2.42 -5.74
C GLY A 128 -26.83 -1.67 -6.92
N LYS A 129 -27.13 -0.37 -7.12
CA LYS A 129 -26.72 0.47 -8.27
C LYS A 129 -25.95 1.71 -7.87
N ARG A 130 -26.05 2.11 -6.61
CA ARG A 130 -25.38 3.31 -6.11
C ARG A 130 -23.88 3.04 -6.10
N ALA A 131 -23.10 4.05 -6.49
CA ALA A 131 -21.65 4.05 -6.37
C ALA A 131 -21.20 3.53 -4.99
N GLY A 132 -20.42 2.44 -5.00
CA GLY A 132 -19.95 1.72 -3.82
C GLY A 132 -20.73 0.44 -3.51
N GLU A 133 -21.94 0.26 -4.03
CA GLU A 133 -22.75 -0.93 -3.81
C GLU A 133 -22.39 -2.03 -4.82
N LEU A 134 -22.00 -3.20 -4.32
CA LEU A 134 -21.95 -4.42 -5.12
C LEU A 134 -23.38 -4.83 -5.51
N PRO A 135 -23.59 -5.64 -6.57
CA PRO A 135 -24.90 -6.21 -6.85
C PRO A 135 -25.38 -7.14 -5.71
N PRO A 136 -26.70 -7.28 -5.50
CA PRO A 136 -27.25 -8.16 -4.49
C PRO A 136 -26.86 -9.62 -4.76
N THR A 137 -26.62 -10.39 -3.70
CA THR A 137 -26.16 -11.78 -3.79
C THR A 137 -27.28 -12.74 -3.41
N LEU A 138 -27.48 -13.78 -4.22
CA LEU A 138 -28.22 -14.98 -3.83
C LEU A 138 -27.25 -16.05 -3.34
N ASP A 139 -27.46 -16.54 -2.12
CA ASP A 139 -26.70 -17.61 -1.50
C ASP A 139 -27.46 -18.94 -1.65
N LEU A 140 -26.83 -19.87 -2.38
CA LEU A 140 -27.32 -21.21 -2.71
C LEU A 140 -26.35 -22.26 -2.17
N GLU A 141 -26.71 -22.84 -1.03
CA GLU A 141 -25.90 -23.84 -0.34
C GLU A 141 -26.70 -25.07 0.08
N LEU A 142 -25.98 -26.17 0.26
CA LEU A 142 -26.53 -27.40 0.83
C LEU A 142 -26.69 -27.21 2.34
N ASP A 143 -27.66 -27.92 2.93
CA ASP A 143 -27.70 -28.00 4.38
C ASP A 143 -26.49 -28.79 4.94
N LYS A 144 -26.34 -28.79 6.26
CA LYS A 144 -25.24 -29.51 6.94
C LYS A 144 -25.22 -31.02 6.68
N ALA A 145 -26.34 -31.60 6.25
CA ALA A 145 -26.45 -33.01 5.90
C ALA A 145 -26.19 -33.26 4.40
N GLY A 146 -25.89 -32.21 3.62
CA GLY A 146 -25.59 -32.29 2.19
C GLY A 146 -26.85 -32.32 1.31
N HIS A 147 -28.02 -31.97 1.84
CA HIS A 147 -29.27 -31.96 1.08
C HIS A 147 -29.55 -30.58 0.47
N CYS A 148 -30.37 -30.58 -0.56
CA CYS A 148 -30.95 -29.35 -1.11
C CYS A 148 -31.86 -28.67 -0.09
N PRO A 149 -31.98 -27.34 -0.13
CA PRO A 149 -32.98 -26.61 0.64
C PRO A 149 -34.38 -27.22 0.45
N GLY A 150 -35.17 -27.32 1.52
CA GLY A 150 -36.40 -28.14 1.53
C GLY A 150 -37.48 -27.78 0.50
N ASN A 151 -37.41 -26.59 -0.13
CA ASN A 151 -38.28 -26.18 -1.24
C ASN A 151 -37.46 -25.72 -2.46
N PHE A 152 -36.28 -26.30 -2.63
CA PHE A 152 -35.42 -26.01 -3.75
C PHE A 152 -36.09 -26.46 -5.06
N SER A 153 -36.06 -25.58 -6.05
CA SER A 153 -36.29 -25.92 -7.45
C SER A 153 -35.55 -24.90 -8.31
N THR A 154 -35.09 -25.32 -9.49
CA THR A 154 -34.50 -24.40 -10.47
C THR A 154 -35.51 -23.33 -10.90
N ALA A 155 -36.80 -23.66 -10.99
CA ALA A 155 -37.86 -22.70 -11.22
C ALA A 155 -37.99 -21.66 -10.10
N GLY A 156 -37.85 -22.08 -8.83
CA GLY A 156 -37.83 -21.19 -7.67
C GLY A 156 -36.64 -20.23 -7.67
N VAL A 157 -35.45 -20.74 -7.96
CA VAL A 157 -34.23 -19.92 -8.12
C VAL A 157 -34.42 -18.92 -9.27
N LYS A 158 -34.93 -19.35 -10.42
CA LYS A 158 -35.22 -18.46 -11.54
C LYS A 158 -36.20 -17.36 -11.13
N ALA A 159 -37.29 -17.72 -10.46
CA ALA A 159 -38.28 -16.76 -9.98
C ALA A 159 -37.67 -15.75 -9.00
N PHE A 160 -36.76 -16.18 -8.13
CA PHE A 160 -36.02 -15.28 -7.26
C PHE A 160 -35.19 -14.28 -8.08
N LEU A 161 -34.36 -14.79 -9.00
CA LEU A 161 -33.46 -13.97 -9.82
C LEU A 161 -34.24 -12.99 -10.72
N ASP A 162 -35.36 -13.42 -11.30
CA ASP A 162 -36.23 -12.59 -12.12
C ASP A 162 -36.81 -11.42 -11.29
N VAL A 163 -37.31 -11.70 -10.08
CA VAL A 163 -37.88 -10.67 -9.19
C VAL A 163 -36.81 -9.64 -8.78
N VAL A 164 -35.65 -10.10 -8.32
CA VAL A 164 -34.56 -9.19 -7.91
C VAL A 164 -34.07 -8.36 -9.10
N SER A 165 -33.82 -9.01 -10.25
CA SER A 165 -33.34 -8.32 -11.46
C SER A 165 -34.34 -7.29 -11.95
N THR A 166 -35.63 -7.62 -11.96
CA THR A 166 -36.70 -6.72 -12.41
C THR A 166 -36.88 -5.54 -11.46
N GLN A 167 -36.94 -5.80 -10.15
CA GLN A 167 -37.27 -4.75 -9.18
C GLN A 167 -36.10 -3.85 -8.82
N MET A 168 -34.87 -4.36 -8.87
CA MET A 168 -33.67 -3.57 -8.56
C MET A 168 -32.94 -3.08 -9.80
N GLY A 169 -33.18 -3.69 -10.96
CA GLY A 169 -32.49 -3.36 -12.22
C GLY A 169 -31.01 -3.75 -12.22
N VAL A 170 -30.63 -4.77 -11.46
CA VAL A 170 -29.26 -5.29 -11.36
C VAL A 170 -29.25 -6.80 -11.39
N LYS A 171 -28.27 -7.37 -12.09
CA LYS A 171 -28.08 -8.81 -12.15
C LYS A 171 -27.41 -9.30 -10.85
N PRO A 172 -28.02 -10.24 -10.10
CA PRO A 172 -27.45 -10.72 -8.83
C PRO A 172 -26.08 -11.38 -8.96
N ILE A 173 -25.26 -11.31 -7.91
CA ILE A 173 -24.15 -12.25 -7.69
C ILE A 173 -24.75 -13.58 -7.22
N ILE A 174 -24.14 -14.72 -7.56
CA ILE A 174 -24.53 -16.03 -7.05
C ILE A 174 -23.41 -16.58 -6.18
N TYR A 175 -23.67 -16.79 -4.90
CA TYR A 175 -22.86 -17.62 -4.04
C TYR A 175 -23.32 -19.07 -4.15
N THR A 176 -22.44 -19.97 -4.59
CA THR A 176 -22.71 -21.42 -4.65
C THR A 176 -21.42 -22.20 -4.90
N ASN A 177 -21.49 -23.54 -4.91
CA ASN A 177 -20.36 -24.40 -5.23
C ASN A 177 -20.75 -25.57 -6.16
N LYS A 178 -19.75 -26.29 -6.67
CA LYS A 178 -19.96 -27.47 -7.51
C LYS A 178 -20.85 -28.54 -6.84
N PRO A 179 -20.63 -28.94 -5.57
CA PRO A 179 -21.52 -29.88 -4.88
C PRO A 179 -23.00 -29.50 -4.91
N PHE A 180 -23.34 -28.23 -4.67
CA PHE A 180 -24.72 -27.76 -4.76
C PHE A 180 -25.30 -27.95 -6.16
N VAL A 181 -24.55 -27.58 -7.20
CA VAL A 181 -25.02 -27.69 -8.59
C VAL A 181 -25.14 -29.14 -9.04
N ASP A 182 -24.22 -30.00 -8.62
CA ASP A 182 -24.32 -31.45 -8.90
C ASP A 182 -25.57 -32.04 -8.25
N THR A 183 -25.78 -31.78 -6.96
CA THR A 183 -26.85 -32.38 -6.16
C THR A 183 -28.22 -31.78 -6.47
N CYS A 184 -28.33 -30.45 -6.52
CA CYS A 184 -29.62 -29.77 -6.59
C CYS A 184 -30.01 -29.36 -8.01
N MET A 185 -29.04 -29.15 -8.90
CA MET A 185 -29.29 -28.71 -10.27
C MET A 185 -28.95 -29.80 -11.30
N ASN A 186 -28.76 -31.05 -10.87
CA ASN A 186 -28.40 -32.19 -11.71
C ASN A 186 -27.17 -31.92 -12.59
N GLY A 187 -26.16 -31.24 -12.03
CA GLY A 187 -24.93 -30.86 -12.74
C GLY A 187 -25.13 -29.83 -13.84
N ASN A 188 -26.24 -29.07 -13.82
CA ASN A 188 -26.56 -28.08 -14.86
C ASN A 188 -26.60 -26.64 -14.31
N GLY A 189 -25.43 -26.00 -14.27
CA GLY A 189 -25.29 -24.60 -13.87
C GLY A 189 -25.59 -23.57 -14.95
N SER A 190 -26.22 -23.92 -16.08
CA SER A 190 -26.45 -22.97 -17.19
C SER A 190 -27.28 -21.74 -16.79
N MET A 191 -28.17 -21.87 -15.81
CA MET A 191 -28.93 -20.76 -15.23
C MET A 191 -28.03 -19.69 -14.60
N LEU A 192 -26.83 -20.07 -14.18
CA LEU A 192 -25.87 -19.17 -13.56
C LEU A 192 -25.08 -18.36 -14.60
N ALA A 193 -25.25 -18.63 -15.89
CA ALA A 193 -24.47 -18.00 -16.96
C ALA A 193 -24.53 -16.46 -16.92
N GLY A 194 -23.35 -15.86 -16.97
CA GLY A 194 -23.17 -14.41 -16.92
C GLY A 194 -23.52 -13.75 -15.59
N HIS A 195 -23.79 -14.51 -14.51
CA HIS A 195 -23.74 -13.98 -13.15
C HIS A 195 -22.28 -14.00 -12.66
N VAL A 196 -21.94 -13.07 -11.77
CA VAL A 196 -20.70 -13.15 -11.00
C VAL A 196 -20.85 -14.34 -10.04
N LEU A 197 -19.90 -15.28 -10.11
CA LEU A 197 -19.87 -16.42 -9.21
C LEU A 197 -18.99 -16.13 -7.99
N TRP A 198 -19.56 -16.26 -6.81
CA TRP A 198 -18.88 -16.31 -5.54
C TRP A 198 -18.86 -17.77 -5.08
N GLN A 199 -17.68 -18.36 -4.87
CA GLN A 199 -17.59 -19.78 -4.52
C GLN A 199 -16.83 -20.01 -3.21
N PRO A 200 -17.35 -20.82 -2.28
CA PRO A 200 -16.61 -21.27 -1.12
C PRO A 200 -15.65 -22.41 -1.47
N ARG A 201 -14.48 -22.38 -0.82
CA ARG A 201 -13.57 -23.53 -0.74
C ARG A 201 -12.59 -23.33 0.43
N TYR A 202 -12.75 -24.12 1.48
CA TYR A 202 -12.07 -23.90 2.78
C TYR A 202 -10.85 -24.81 3.05
N GLU A 203 -10.60 -25.81 2.19
CA GLU A 203 -9.47 -26.73 2.38
C GLU A 203 -8.12 -25.99 2.36
N SER A 204 -7.23 -26.35 3.30
CA SER A 204 -5.86 -25.84 3.36
C SER A 204 -5.10 -26.20 2.09
N GLY A 205 -4.84 -25.21 1.21
CA GLY A 205 -4.05 -25.43 0.02
C GLY A 205 -4.18 -24.33 -1.03
N THR A 206 -3.40 -24.48 -2.10
CA THR A 206 -3.32 -23.56 -3.25
C THR A 206 -4.46 -23.72 -4.26
N LYS A 207 -5.38 -24.66 -4.01
CA LYS A 207 -6.41 -25.05 -4.98
C LYS A 207 -7.58 -24.07 -4.93
N GLU A 208 -7.77 -23.38 -6.03
CA GLU A 208 -8.91 -22.49 -6.25
C GLU A 208 -10.24 -23.28 -6.29
N PRO A 209 -11.40 -22.62 -6.11
CA PRO A 209 -12.72 -23.23 -6.30
C PRO A 209 -12.85 -23.99 -7.61
N ALA A 210 -13.40 -25.20 -7.53
CA ALA A 210 -13.71 -26.00 -8.71
C ALA A 210 -14.70 -25.25 -9.61
N ALA A 211 -14.61 -25.48 -10.93
CA ALA A 211 -15.56 -24.91 -11.86
C ALA A 211 -16.96 -25.49 -11.61
N VAL A 212 -17.97 -24.62 -11.62
CA VAL A 212 -19.38 -25.04 -11.62
C VAL A 212 -19.71 -25.63 -13.00
N PRO A 213 -20.26 -26.86 -13.07
CA PRO A 213 -20.62 -27.47 -14.34
C PRO A 213 -21.58 -26.62 -15.16
N ARG A 214 -21.30 -26.45 -16.45
CA ARG A 214 -22.15 -25.73 -17.44
C ARG A 214 -22.46 -24.26 -17.13
N ALA A 215 -21.83 -23.65 -16.12
CA ALA A 215 -22.03 -22.24 -15.85
C ALA A 215 -21.47 -21.33 -16.96
N GLY A 216 -20.44 -21.77 -17.68
CA GLY A 216 -19.82 -21.01 -18.77
C GLY A 216 -18.82 -19.94 -18.31
N GLN A 217 -18.65 -19.76 -17.00
CA GLN A 217 -17.63 -18.90 -16.40
C GLN A 217 -17.04 -19.50 -15.12
N GLY A 218 -15.89 -18.98 -14.69
CA GLY A 218 -15.27 -19.29 -13.40
C GLY A 218 -15.71 -18.34 -12.28
N TRP A 219 -15.18 -18.57 -11.08
CA TRP A 219 -15.43 -17.70 -9.93
C TRP A 219 -14.77 -16.33 -10.09
N LYS A 220 -15.40 -15.33 -9.47
CA LYS A 220 -14.90 -13.96 -9.32
C LYS A 220 -14.71 -13.56 -7.87
N ILE A 221 -15.44 -14.17 -6.93
CA ILE A 221 -15.18 -14.05 -5.50
C ILE A 221 -14.93 -15.46 -4.95
N TRP A 222 -13.93 -15.63 -4.11
CA TRP A 222 -13.62 -16.88 -3.43
C TRP A 222 -13.65 -16.66 -1.92
N GLN A 223 -14.59 -17.33 -1.24
CA GLN A 223 -14.59 -17.45 0.22
C GLN A 223 -13.64 -18.58 0.60
N TYR A 224 -12.50 -18.23 1.18
CA TYR A 224 -11.39 -19.17 1.36
C TYR A 224 -11.24 -19.69 2.79
N THR A 225 -11.96 -19.11 3.75
CA THR A 225 -12.02 -19.59 5.13
C THR A 225 -13.25 -19.02 5.82
N GLU A 226 -13.79 -19.80 6.76
CA GLU A 226 -14.88 -19.44 7.68
C GLU A 226 -14.39 -19.09 9.09
N THR A 227 -13.11 -19.36 9.37
CA THR A 227 -12.52 -19.25 10.72
C THR A 227 -11.58 -18.05 10.86
N GLY A 228 -11.83 -16.99 10.10
CA GLY A 228 -11.01 -15.78 10.07
C GLY A 228 -11.00 -15.00 11.39
N ASN A 229 -9.98 -14.15 11.52
CA ASN A 229 -9.86 -13.14 12.57
C ASN A 229 -9.60 -11.79 11.92
N VAL A 230 -10.48 -10.82 12.15
CA VAL A 230 -10.36 -9.47 11.59
C VAL A 230 -10.46 -8.44 12.71
N PRO A 231 -9.43 -7.59 12.90
CA PRO A 231 -9.53 -6.47 13.83
C PRO A 231 -10.76 -5.61 13.53
N GLY A 232 -11.63 -5.46 14.53
CA GLY A 232 -12.90 -4.74 14.43
C GLY A 232 -14.13 -5.64 14.38
N ILE A 233 -13.99 -6.93 14.08
CA ILE A 233 -15.10 -7.89 14.15
C ILE A 233 -15.03 -8.65 15.50
N PRO A 234 -16.07 -8.57 16.35
CA PRO A 234 -16.07 -9.19 17.67
C PRO A 234 -15.92 -10.72 17.69
N SER A 235 -16.45 -11.40 16.67
CA SER A 235 -16.46 -12.87 16.59
C SER A 235 -15.10 -13.44 16.14
N LYS A 236 -14.22 -13.71 17.11
CA LYS A 236 -12.93 -14.38 16.84
C LYS A 236 -13.13 -15.80 16.30
N ASN A 237 -12.28 -16.22 15.36
CA ASN A 237 -12.30 -17.51 14.66
C ASN A 237 -13.63 -17.84 13.97
N ASN A 238 -14.41 -16.82 13.63
CA ASN A 238 -15.74 -16.97 13.05
C ASN A 238 -16.01 -15.74 12.16
N VAL A 239 -15.20 -15.61 11.11
CA VAL A 239 -15.33 -14.56 10.10
C VAL A 239 -14.98 -15.16 8.75
N ASP A 240 -15.92 -15.06 7.84
CA ASP A 240 -15.73 -15.49 6.46
C ASP A 240 -14.85 -14.49 5.71
N LEU A 241 -13.74 -15.00 5.15
CA LEU A 241 -12.78 -14.17 4.41
C LEU A 241 -12.82 -14.49 2.92
N ASN A 242 -12.77 -13.42 2.14
CA ASN A 242 -12.94 -13.45 0.71
C ASN A 242 -11.79 -12.81 -0.04
N VAL A 243 -11.55 -13.31 -1.24
CA VAL A 243 -10.71 -12.66 -2.25
C VAL A 243 -11.47 -12.47 -3.55
N PHE A 244 -11.13 -11.41 -4.28
CA PHE A 244 -11.70 -11.13 -5.60
C PHE A 244 -10.67 -11.43 -6.71
N ARG A 245 -11.10 -12.18 -7.73
CA ARG A 245 -10.31 -12.47 -8.95
C ARG A 245 -10.39 -11.29 -9.90
N GLY A 246 -9.58 -10.30 -9.61
CA GLY A 246 -9.38 -9.12 -10.42
C GLY A 246 -8.75 -7.99 -9.62
N SER A 247 -8.63 -6.85 -10.27
CA SER A 247 -8.15 -5.61 -9.69
C SER A 247 -9.21 -4.92 -8.84
N LEU A 248 -8.78 -4.02 -7.95
CA LEU A 248 -9.69 -3.13 -7.22
C LEU A 248 -10.53 -2.26 -8.18
N ALA A 249 -10.01 -1.95 -9.37
CA ALA A 249 -10.76 -1.17 -10.37
C ALA A 249 -11.93 -1.98 -10.94
N GLU A 250 -11.72 -3.26 -11.27
CA GLU A 250 -12.79 -4.16 -11.69
C GLU A 250 -13.83 -4.36 -10.58
N LEU A 251 -13.40 -4.48 -9.32
CA LEU A 251 -14.34 -4.54 -8.19
C LEU A 251 -15.11 -3.23 -8.02
N ARG A 252 -14.46 -2.07 -8.21
CA ARG A 252 -15.13 -0.75 -8.19
C ARG A 252 -16.13 -0.60 -9.34
N GLN A 253 -15.79 -1.08 -10.52
CA GLN A 253 -16.71 -1.11 -11.66
C GLN A 253 -17.92 -2.00 -11.36
N LEU A 254 -17.69 -3.19 -10.78
CA LEU A 254 -18.77 -4.05 -10.29
C LEU A 254 -19.63 -3.32 -9.25
N ALA A 255 -19.02 -2.45 -8.43
CA ALA A 255 -19.68 -1.62 -7.44
C ALA A 255 -20.19 -0.26 -7.96
N HIS A 256 -20.42 -0.13 -9.27
CA HIS A 256 -20.93 1.09 -9.92
C HIS A 256 -20.11 2.37 -9.68
N LEU A 257 -18.84 2.22 -9.30
CA LEU A 257 -17.86 3.28 -9.31
C LEU A 257 -17.16 3.26 -10.67
N GLY A 258 -17.71 4.03 -11.61
CA GLY A 258 -17.05 4.27 -12.89
C GLY A 258 -15.67 4.89 -12.69
N ALA A 259 -14.74 4.62 -13.61
CA ALA A 259 -13.59 5.50 -13.78
C ALA A 259 -14.15 6.89 -14.12
N GLY A 260 -13.84 7.91 -13.33
CA GLY A 260 -14.46 9.24 -13.44
C GLY A 260 -14.48 9.79 -14.87
N GLY A 261 -15.58 10.46 -15.22
CA GLY A 261 -15.92 10.89 -16.57
C GLY A 261 -14.90 11.82 -17.24
N GLY A 262 -14.81 11.62 -18.56
CA GLY A 262 -14.09 12.42 -19.53
C GLY A 262 -14.10 11.66 -20.86
N ASP A 263 -14.73 12.23 -21.88
CA ASP A 263 -14.90 11.67 -23.22
C ASP A 263 -13.61 11.08 -23.82
N SER A 264 -13.84 10.06 -24.65
CA SER A 264 -13.14 9.75 -25.91
C SER A 264 -12.65 8.30 -26.05
N THR A 265 -13.10 7.75 -27.16
CA THR A 265 -12.76 6.51 -27.84
C THR A 265 -11.25 6.35 -28.10
N THR A 266 -10.50 5.94 -27.07
CA THR A 266 -9.09 5.52 -27.23
C THR A 266 -8.88 4.17 -26.52
N PRO A 267 -8.15 3.20 -27.13
CA PRO A 267 -7.97 1.87 -26.54
C PRO A 267 -7.41 1.95 -25.12
N ALA A 268 -7.99 1.16 -24.22
CA ALA A 268 -7.63 1.11 -22.81
C ALA A 268 -6.09 1.05 -22.61
N PRO A 269 -5.52 1.91 -21.74
CA PRO A 269 -4.11 1.80 -21.40
C PRO A 269 -3.85 0.44 -20.75
N GLN A 270 -3.04 -0.40 -21.41
CA GLN A 270 -2.56 -1.68 -20.86
C GLN A 270 -2.08 -1.52 -19.39
N GLN A 271 -2.57 -2.40 -18.53
CA GLN A 271 -2.21 -2.55 -17.12
C GLN A 271 -0.68 -2.61 -16.94
N PRO A 272 -0.08 -1.91 -15.96
CA PRO A 272 1.32 -2.12 -15.62
C PRO A 272 1.53 -3.55 -15.13
N THR A 273 2.59 -4.18 -15.64
CA THR A 273 2.93 -5.60 -15.49
C THR A 273 3.45 -5.99 -14.10
N ALA A 274 3.69 -5.03 -13.21
CA ALA A 274 4.34 -5.28 -11.92
C ALA A 274 3.34 -5.41 -10.75
N PRO A 275 3.47 -6.45 -9.89
CA PRO A 275 2.59 -6.66 -8.75
C PRO A 275 2.77 -5.58 -7.66
N PRO A 276 1.70 -5.22 -6.91
CA PRO A 276 1.81 -4.27 -5.79
C PRO A 276 2.70 -4.79 -4.65
N VAL A 277 3.38 -3.88 -3.95
CA VAL A 277 4.21 -4.21 -2.77
C VAL A 277 3.40 -3.98 -1.50
N THR A 278 2.78 -5.03 -0.98
CA THR A 278 1.93 -4.97 0.22
C THR A 278 2.78 -4.75 1.48
N GLY A 279 2.37 -3.82 2.34
CA GLY A 279 3.06 -3.50 3.60
C GLY A 279 4.20 -2.48 3.46
N ALA A 280 4.54 -2.07 2.22
CA ALA A 280 5.45 -0.95 2.00
C ALA A 280 4.85 0.36 2.55
N PRO A 281 5.70 1.30 3.00
CA PRO A 281 5.26 2.58 3.54
C PRO A 281 4.45 3.37 2.52
N VAL A 282 3.38 4.02 2.95
CA VAL A 282 2.66 4.97 2.11
C VAL A 282 3.34 6.32 2.21
N LEU A 283 4.00 6.75 1.13
CA LEU A 283 4.69 8.04 1.09
C LEU A 283 3.83 9.09 0.39
N LYS A 284 3.71 10.26 1.00
CA LYS A 284 2.91 11.38 0.53
C LYS A 284 3.56 12.70 0.96
N ALA A 285 2.98 13.82 0.57
CA ALA A 285 3.44 15.14 1.00
C ALA A 285 3.77 15.16 2.50
N ASN A 286 4.95 15.70 2.84
CA ASN A 286 5.53 15.76 4.19
C ASN A 286 6.05 14.45 4.79
N SER A 287 5.98 13.31 4.08
CA SER A 287 6.77 12.12 4.44
C SER A 287 8.26 12.46 4.40
N ARG A 288 9.06 11.84 5.28
CA ARG A 288 10.51 12.07 5.39
C ARG A 288 11.26 10.75 5.63
N GLY A 289 12.58 10.78 5.47
CA GLY A 289 13.48 9.70 5.86
C GLY A 289 13.91 8.78 4.73
N THR A 290 14.52 7.64 5.08
CA THR A 290 15.19 6.76 4.12
C THR A 290 14.26 6.21 3.03
N ASP A 291 13.01 5.89 3.36
CA ASP A 291 12.03 5.41 2.37
C ASP A 291 11.73 6.46 1.30
N VAL A 292 11.74 7.75 1.67
CA VAL A 292 11.58 8.85 0.73
C VAL A 292 12.80 8.97 -0.18
N VAL A 293 14.02 8.83 0.35
CA VAL A 293 15.24 8.75 -0.49
C VAL A 293 15.14 7.60 -1.48
N THR A 294 14.77 6.41 -1.01
CA THR A 294 14.60 5.23 -1.84
C THR A 294 13.61 5.49 -2.97
N ALA A 295 12.47 6.10 -2.66
CA ALA A 295 11.49 6.45 -3.67
C ALA A 295 12.01 7.47 -4.68
N GLN A 296 12.69 8.52 -4.23
CA GLN A 296 13.26 9.56 -5.10
C GLN A 296 14.34 8.99 -6.03
N GLU A 297 15.21 8.13 -5.52
CA GLU A 297 16.21 7.43 -6.31
C GLU A 297 15.58 6.48 -7.34
N LEU A 298 14.51 5.76 -7.00
CA LEU A 298 13.78 4.92 -7.96
C LEU A 298 13.00 5.74 -9.01
N LEU A 299 12.49 6.92 -8.64
CA LEU A 299 11.91 7.87 -9.58
C LEU A 299 12.99 8.39 -10.55
N ASN A 300 14.18 8.71 -10.06
CA ASN A 300 15.33 9.11 -10.89
C ASN A 300 15.80 7.97 -11.80
N ALA A 301 15.83 6.72 -11.31
CA ALA A 301 16.09 5.54 -12.13
C ALA A 301 15.06 5.37 -13.26
N SER A 302 13.85 5.87 -13.05
CA SER A 302 12.75 5.85 -14.02
C SER A 302 12.71 7.09 -14.92
N GLY A 303 13.78 7.91 -14.94
CA GLY A 303 13.91 9.10 -15.78
C GLY A 303 13.54 10.42 -15.08
N GLY A 304 13.21 10.37 -13.79
CA GLY A 304 13.06 11.57 -12.96
C GLY A 304 14.37 12.35 -12.82
N ARG A 305 14.24 13.63 -12.49
CA ARG A 305 15.36 14.52 -12.15
C ARG A 305 14.97 15.34 -10.93
N ILE A 306 14.93 14.67 -9.79
CA ILE A 306 14.68 15.28 -8.48
C ILE A 306 15.83 15.00 -7.54
N ASP A 307 16.06 15.90 -6.59
CA ASP A 307 17.01 15.63 -5.53
C ASP A 307 16.47 14.50 -4.64
N ALA A 308 17.31 13.49 -4.36
CA ALA A 308 16.98 12.41 -3.44
C ALA A 308 17.15 12.90 -2.00
N ASP A 309 16.32 13.88 -1.65
CA ASP A 309 16.47 14.69 -0.47
C ASP A 309 15.80 14.16 0.80
N GLY A 310 15.24 12.95 0.74
CA GLY A 310 14.53 12.36 1.87
C GLY A 310 13.33 13.18 2.34
N GLU A 311 12.88 14.19 1.57
CA GLU A 311 11.72 15.02 1.84
C GLU A 311 10.70 14.87 0.73
N PHE A 312 9.47 14.48 1.09
CA PHE A 312 8.41 14.33 0.11
C PHE A 312 7.75 15.69 -0.14
N GLY A 313 8.49 16.57 -0.81
CA GLY A 313 8.07 17.93 -1.16
C GLY A 313 7.29 18.04 -2.47
N PRO A 314 7.03 19.27 -2.95
CA PRO A 314 6.32 19.52 -4.21
C PRO A 314 7.01 18.90 -5.44
N ALA A 315 8.35 18.95 -5.52
CA ALA A 315 9.10 18.34 -6.61
C ALA A 315 8.92 16.81 -6.66
N THR A 316 9.04 16.14 -5.51
CA THR A 316 8.78 14.70 -5.37
C THR A 316 7.33 14.38 -5.73
N THR A 317 6.36 15.17 -5.26
CA THR A 317 4.94 14.99 -5.59
C THR A 317 4.69 15.09 -7.09
N ALA A 318 5.27 16.08 -7.76
CA ALA A 318 5.18 16.25 -9.21
C ALA A 318 5.82 15.08 -9.96
N ALA A 319 7.01 14.65 -9.55
CA ALA A 319 7.70 13.50 -10.14
C ALA A 319 6.91 12.20 -9.98
N VAL A 320 6.27 11.98 -8.82
CA VAL A 320 5.40 10.82 -8.58
C VAL A 320 4.19 10.86 -9.50
N ARG A 321 3.53 12.00 -9.68
CA ARG A 321 2.42 12.14 -10.63
C ARG A 321 2.86 11.86 -12.07
N THR A 322 3.98 12.42 -12.50
CA THR A 322 4.55 12.17 -13.84
C THR A 322 4.85 10.69 -14.04
N PHE A 323 5.49 10.06 -13.06
CA PHE A 323 5.78 8.62 -13.08
C PHE A 323 4.51 7.79 -13.13
N GLN A 324 3.53 8.09 -12.28
CA GLN A 324 2.24 7.41 -12.25
C GLN A 324 1.52 7.54 -13.59
N THR A 325 1.45 8.73 -14.18
CA THR A 325 0.91 8.95 -15.53
C THR A 325 1.65 8.10 -16.57
N THR A 326 2.98 8.11 -16.56
CA THR A 326 3.82 7.33 -17.49
C THR A 326 3.58 5.83 -17.34
N LYS A 327 3.38 5.35 -16.11
CA LYS A 327 3.10 3.94 -15.79
C LYS A 327 1.61 3.59 -15.85
N LYS A 328 0.74 4.51 -16.29
CA LYS A 328 -0.72 4.31 -16.37
C LYS A 328 -1.34 3.93 -15.02
N LEU A 329 -0.81 4.51 -13.95
CA LEU A 329 -1.32 4.47 -12.58
C LEU A 329 -2.15 5.72 -12.29
N PRO A 330 -3.04 5.72 -11.27
CA PRO A 330 -3.63 6.95 -10.76
C PRO A 330 -2.56 7.96 -10.38
N ALA A 331 -2.58 9.15 -11.01
CA ALA A 331 -1.61 10.22 -10.78
C ALA A 331 -1.96 11.06 -9.54
N ASP A 332 -2.11 10.41 -8.39
CA ASP A 332 -2.49 11.05 -7.12
C ASP A 332 -1.32 11.74 -6.41
N GLY A 333 -0.07 11.46 -6.81
CA GLY A 333 1.13 12.00 -6.17
C GLY A 333 1.49 11.28 -4.87
N ILE A 334 0.90 10.13 -4.59
CA ILE A 334 1.13 9.30 -3.41
C ILE A 334 1.83 8.00 -3.85
N ILE A 335 2.94 7.66 -3.20
CA ILE A 335 3.59 6.37 -3.43
C ILE A 335 2.95 5.35 -2.49
N GLY A 336 1.89 4.71 -2.99
CA GLY A 336 1.28 3.53 -2.37
C GLY A 336 1.80 2.21 -2.96
N PRO A 337 1.26 1.06 -2.52
CA PRO A 337 1.71 -0.28 -2.93
C PRO A 337 1.84 -0.51 -4.44
N ARG A 338 0.96 0.11 -5.26
CA ARG A 338 0.99 -0.01 -6.73
C ARG A 338 2.11 0.83 -7.35
N THR A 339 2.34 2.02 -6.82
CA THR A 339 3.43 2.89 -7.27
C THR A 339 4.78 2.30 -6.86
N TRP A 340 4.88 1.72 -5.65
CA TRP A 340 6.04 0.91 -5.26
C TRP A 340 6.27 -0.25 -6.23
N GLY A 341 5.24 -1.06 -6.50
CA GLY A 341 5.35 -2.19 -7.43
C GLY A 341 5.87 -1.78 -8.81
N ALA A 342 5.44 -0.62 -9.32
CA ALA A 342 5.91 -0.09 -10.60
C ALA A 342 7.31 0.54 -10.55
N LEU A 343 7.74 1.06 -9.38
CA LEU A 343 9.05 1.68 -9.18
C LEU A 343 10.17 0.65 -9.01
N LEU A 344 9.86 -0.50 -8.42
CA LEU A 344 10.85 -1.52 -8.13
C LEU A 344 11.45 -2.12 -9.41
N VAL A 345 12.77 -2.16 -9.46
CA VAL A 345 13.53 -2.77 -10.54
C VAL A 345 14.50 -3.80 -9.98
N THR A 346 14.66 -4.92 -10.69
CA THR A 346 15.63 -5.94 -10.31
C THR A 346 17.04 -5.44 -10.57
N VAL A 347 17.86 -5.37 -9.52
CA VAL A 347 19.29 -5.04 -9.63
C VAL A 347 20.14 -6.19 -9.10
N LYS A 348 21.30 -6.38 -9.73
CA LYS A 348 22.27 -7.46 -9.46
C LYS A 348 23.69 -6.97 -9.69
N GLN A 349 24.68 -7.79 -9.34
CA GLN A 349 26.09 -7.48 -9.58
C GLN A 349 26.35 -6.94 -10.99
N GLY A 350 27.07 -5.82 -11.06
CA GLY A 350 27.34 -5.07 -12.29
C GLY A 350 26.29 -4.01 -12.65
N SER A 351 25.13 -3.98 -11.98
CA SER A 351 24.16 -2.88 -12.13
C SER A 351 24.76 -1.57 -11.60
N ARG A 352 24.35 -0.43 -12.18
CA ARG A 352 24.79 0.90 -11.77
C ARG A 352 23.64 1.91 -11.77
N GLY A 353 23.78 2.98 -11.00
CA GLY A 353 22.90 4.15 -11.03
C GLY A 353 21.93 4.27 -9.85
N PRO A 354 20.92 5.17 -9.94
CA PRO A 354 20.02 5.53 -8.85
C PRO A 354 19.31 4.34 -8.18
N ALA A 355 18.87 3.34 -8.95
CA ALA A 355 18.22 2.15 -8.39
C ALA A 355 19.15 1.32 -7.48
N VAL A 356 20.47 1.34 -7.75
CA VAL A 356 21.46 0.70 -6.88
C VAL A 356 21.66 1.53 -5.61
N LYS A 357 21.69 2.86 -5.69
CA LYS A 357 21.71 3.72 -4.49
C LYS A 357 20.49 3.50 -3.61
N ALA A 358 19.31 3.42 -4.22
CA ALA A 358 18.06 3.11 -3.52
C ALA A 358 18.18 1.79 -2.72
N LEU A 359 18.74 0.75 -3.34
CA LEU A 359 18.97 -0.54 -2.70
C LEU A 359 19.99 -0.41 -1.56
N GLN A 360 21.11 0.26 -1.81
CA GLN A 360 22.17 0.44 -0.81
C GLN A 360 21.64 1.19 0.42
N HIS A 361 20.82 2.23 0.24
CA HIS A 361 20.15 2.92 1.33
C HIS A 361 19.26 2.00 2.18
N GLN A 362 18.49 1.11 1.54
CA GLN A 362 17.62 0.18 2.25
C GLN A 362 18.39 -0.95 2.94
N LEU A 363 19.37 -1.55 2.28
CA LEU A 363 20.25 -2.56 2.91
C LEU A 363 20.90 -1.99 4.17
N ASN A 364 21.35 -0.74 4.08
CA ASN A 364 21.91 0.03 5.18
C ASN A 364 20.91 0.29 6.30
N ALA A 365 19.66 0.68 5.98
CA ALA A 365 18.60 0.83 6.97
C ALA A 365 18.26 -0.49 7.69
N SER A 366 18.40 -1.62 6.99
CA SER A 366 18.27 -2.98 7.52
C SER A 366 19.53 -3.51 8.23
N GLY A 367 20.48 -2.65 8.58
CA GLY A 367 21.68 -3.00 9.35
C GLY A 367 22.92 -3.33 8.51
N GLY A 368 22.87 -3.12 7.20
CA GLY A 368 24.02 -3.19 6.31
C GLY A 368 25.01 -2.04 6.52
N HIS A 369 26.26 -2.28 6.11
CA HIS A 369 27.34 -1.30 6.19
C HIS A 369 28.09 -1.20 4.86
N ILE A 370 27.43 -0.63 3.85
CA ILE A 370 28.01 -0.42 2.51
C ILE A 370 27.87 1.04 2.09
N ASP A 371 28.75 1.49 1.19
CA ASP A 371 28.64 2.83 0.61
C ASP A 371 27.47 2.89 -0.39
N ALA A 372 26.74 4.01 -0.41
CA ALA A 372 25.63 4.25 -1.34
C ALA A 372 26.13 4.97 -2.62
N ASP A 373 27.14 4.38 -3.26
CA ASP A 373 27.84 4.93 -4.43
C ASP A 373 27.06 4.74 -5.75
N GLY A 374 26.06 3.86 -5.77
CA GLY A 374 25.31 3.49 -6.96
C GLY A 374 25.99 2.41 -7.80
N GLU A 375 27.00 1.71 -7.27
CA GLU A 375 27.66 0.59 -7.91
C GLU A 375 27.32 -0.75 -7.24
N PHE A 376 26.74 -1.68 -7.99
CA PHE A 376 26.42 -3.01 -7.46
C PHE A 376 27.66 -3.91 -7.59
N GLY A 377 28.65 -3.64 -6.73
CA GLY A 377 29.89 -4.40 -6.62
C GLY A 377 29.83 -5.56 -5.59
N PRO A 378 30.97 -6.21 -5.31
CA PRO A 378 31.06 -7.35 -4.39
C PRO A 378 30.51 -7.06 -2.97
N ALA A 379 30.72 -5.85 -2.45
CA ALA A 379 30.19 -5.45 -1.14
C ALA A 379 28.65 -5.42 -1.14
N THR A 380 28.03 -4.84 -2.16
CA THR A 380 26.57 -4.82 -2.33
C THR A 380 26.01 -6.25 -2.52
N THR A 381 26.69 -7.10 -3.29
CA THR A 381 26.31 -8.53 -3.43
C THR A 381 26.33 -9.25 -2.08
N ALA A 382 27.39 -9.07 -1.28
CA ALA A 382 27.48 -9.67 0.04
C ALA A 382 26.36 -9.17 0.96
N ALA A 383 26.09 -7.86 0.96
CA ALA A 383 25.01 -7.27 1.77
C ALA A 383 23.63 -7.81 1.39
N VAL A 384 23.31 -7.95 0.10
CA VAL A 384 22.05 -8.56 -0.35
C VAL A 384 21.93 -10.00 0.14
N ARG A 385 22.99 -10.81 0.02
CA ARG A 385 22.98 -12.21 0.50
C ARG A 385 22.80 -12.30 2.02
N THR A 386 23.43 -11.43 2.78
CA THR A 386 23.26 -11.35 4.24
C THR A 386 21.83 -10.99 4.60
N PHE A 387 21.26 -9.98 3.95
CA PHE A 387 19.87 -9.59 4.16
C PHE A 387 18.92 -10.75 3.81
N GLN A 388 19.10 -11.37 2.65
CA GLN A 388 18.29 -12.51 2.20
C GLN A 388 18.34 -13.66 3.19
N THR A 389 19.55 -14.06 3.64
CA THR A 389 19.73 -15.10 4.67
C THR A 389 18.99 -14.74 5.95
N THR A 390 19.14 -13.50 6.43
CA THR A 390 18.50 -13.01 7.66
C THR A 390 16.96 -13.05 7.55
N LYS A 391 16.41 -12.74 6.37
CA LYS A 391 14.98 -12.77 6.10
C LYS A 391 14.47 -14.11 5.58
N LYS A 392 15.30 -15.17 5.63
CA LYS A 392 14.96 -16.54 5.17
C LYS A 392 14.53 -16.60 3.70
N LEU A 393 15.12 -15.76 2.86
CA LEU A 393 15.04 -15.82 1.40
C LEU A 393 16.19 -16.66 0.82
N PRO A 394 16.06 -17.17 -0.42
CA PRO A 394 17.21 -17.65 -1.17
C PRO A 394 18.28 -16.55 -1.27
N ALA A 395 19.50 -16.86 -0.82
CA ALA A 395 20.63 -15.91 -0.79
C ALA A 395 21.36 -15.84 -2.15
N ASP A 396 20.61 -15.51 -3.21
CA ASP A 396 21.13 -15.45 -4.59
C ASP A 396 21.99 -14.20 -4.87
N GLY A 397 21.91 -13.16 -4.02
CA GLY A 397 22.61 -11.89 -4.21
C GLY A 397 21.94 -10.97 -5.24
N ILE A 398 20.68 -11.24 -5.61
CA ILE A 398 19.88 -10.45 -6.54
C ILE A 398 18.78 -9.72 -5.75
N ALA A 399 18.71 -8.39 -5.90
CA ALA A 399 17.61 -7.61 -5.34
C ALA A 399 16.44 -7.60 -6.33
N GLY A 400 15.69 -8.70 -6.36
CA GLY A 400 14.44 -8.84 -7.10
C GLY A 400 13.22 -8.41 -6.28
N PRO A 401 11.98 -8.58 -6.81
CA PRO A 401 10.76 -8.10 -6.16
C PRO A 401 10.55 -8.57 -4.72
N ARG A 402 10.94 -9.82 -4.40
CA ARG A 402 10.86 -10.37 -3.03
C ARG A 402 11.84 -9.70 -2.06
N THR A 403 13.08 -9.50 -2.48
CA THR A 403 14.11 -8.81 -1.69
C THR A 403 13.68 -7.38 -1.42
N TRP A 404 13.24 -6.66 -2.45
CA TRP A 404 12.73 -5.29 -2.33
C TRP A 404 11.50 -5.16 -1.45
N SER A 405 10.53 -6.06 -1.60
CA SER A 405 9.34 -6.07 -0.76
C SER A 405 9.72 -6.17 0.71
N LEU A 406 10.63 -7.09 1.04
CA LEU A 406 11.07 -7.26 2.43
C LEU A 406 11.87 -6.05 2.91
N LEU A 407 12.77 -5.49 2.10
CA LEU A 407 13.50 -4.26 2.45
C LEU A 407 12.56 -3.10 2.79
N LEU A 408 11.53 -2.85 1.97
CA LEU A 408 10.58 -1.76 2.18
C LEU A 408 9.60 -2.01 3.33
N THR A 409 9.36 -3.26 3.70
CA THR A 409 8.49 -3.62 4.84
C THR A 409 9.27 -3.85 6.13
N ASP A 410 10.59 -3.89 6.04
CA ASP A 410 11.46 -4.10 7.18
C ASP A 410 11.60 -2.79 7.94
N THR A 411 10.87 -2.64 9.05
CA THR A 411 10.93 -1.46 9.91
C THR A 411 12.25 -1.36 10.69
N GLY A 412 13.33 -1.92 10.16
CA GLY A 412 14.71 -1.76 10.62
C GLY A 412 14.91 -2.04 12.10
N GLY A 413 14.84 -3.32 12.50
CA GLY A 413 15.55 -3.83 13.68
C GLY A 413 15.53 -2.95 14.93
N SER A 414 14.36 -2.47 15.36
CA SER A 414 14.17 -1.82 16.66
C SER A 414 14.18 -2.82 17.82
N ALA A 415 14.15 -4.12 17.53
CA ALA A 415 14.38 -5.19 18.50
C ALA A 415 15.87 -5.26 18.87
N GLY A 416 16.34 -4.34 19.71
CA GLY A 416 17.68 -4.38 20.31
C GLY A 416 18.44 -3.06 20.39
N VAL A 417 17.96 -1.98 19.75
CA VAL A 417 18.61 -0.66 19.86
C VAL A 417 18.18 0.01 21.16
N PRO A 418 19.12 0.32 22.09
CA PRO A 418 18.75 0.99 23.33
C PRO A 418 18.13 2.36 23.04
N ALA A 419 17.01 2.65 23.72
CA ALA A 419 16.38 3.96 23.68
C ALA A 419 17.39 5.04 24.07
N GLY A 420 17.50 6.10 23.25
CA GLY A 420 18.45 7.19 23.49
C GLY A 420 19.90 6.94 23.05
N SER A 421 20.19 5.83 22.35
CA SER A 421 21.45 5.65 21.61
C SER A 421 21.57 6.63 20.43
N ALA A 422 22.78 6.86 19.93
CA ALA A 422 23.01 7.74 18.78
C ALA A 422 22.25 7.28 17.52
N VAL A 423 22.15 5.96 17.31
CA VAL A 423 21.39 5.37 16.20
C VAL A 423 19.90 5.70 16.31
N ALA A 424 19.29 5.50 17.49
CA ALA A 424 17.88 5.80 17.71
C ALA A 424 17.58 7.30 17.54
N LEU A 425 18.45 8.16 18.08
CA LEU A 425 18.30 9.61 17.97
C LEU A 425 18.48 10.09 16.53
N ALA A 426 19.40 9.49 15.77
CA ALA A 426 19.59 9.80 14.34
C ALA A 426 18.37 9.41 13.49
N LYS A 427 17.75 8.24 13.77
CA LYS A 427 16.47 7.86 13.15
C LYS A 427 15.37 8.87 13.47
N GLN A 428 15.22 9.24 14.74
CA GLN A 428 14.24 10.23 15.16
C GLN A 428 14.47 11.59 14.49
N LEU A 429 15.72 12.04 14.39
CA LEU A 429 16.09 13.30 13.74
C LEU A 429 15.72 13.33 12.25
N LEU A 430 15.91 12.22 11.52
CA LEU A 430 15.50 12.10 10.11
C LEU A 430 13.98 12.23 9.92
N GLU A 431 13.20 11.81 10.91
CA GLU A 431 11.75 11.83 10.90
C GLU A 431 11.17 13.15 11.45
N THR A 432 11.97 13.98 12.11
CA THR A 432 11.51 15.18 12.83
C THR A 432 11.20 16.35 11.87
N PRO A 433 9.94 16.81 11.76
CA PRO A 433 9.57 17.89 10.86
C PRO A 433 10.23 19.23 11.22
N GLY A 434 10.89 19.86 10.25
CA GLY A 434 11.53 21.15 10.43
C GLY A 434 12.88 21.11 11.15
N ILE A 435 13.45 19.90 11.32
CA ILE A 435 14.90 19.70 11.28
C ILE A 435 15.25 19.22 9.87
N THR A 436 16.21 19.89 9.25
CA THR A 436 16.68 19.63 7.89
C THR A 436 18.20 19.53 7.88
N PHE A 437 18.79 18.89 6.88
CA PHE A 437 20.23 18.65 6.81
C PHE A 437 20.78 19.07 5.46
N ALA A 438 21.91 19.77 5.45
CA ALA A 438 22.61 20.12 4.22
C ALA A 438 23.11 18.87 3.48
N ARG A 439 23.01 18.91 2.16
CA ARG A 439 23.36 17.81 1.24
C ARG A 439 24.66 18.01 0.51
N THR A 440 25.17 19.23 0.58
CA THR A 440 26.43 19.63 -0.02
C THR A 440 27.20 20.43 1.01
N HIS A 441 28.52 20.26 0.99
CA HIS A 441 29.44 21.11 1.71
C HIS A 441 30.10 22.04 0.70
N SER A 442 30.14 23.34 0.98
CA SER A 442 30.80 24.33 0.11
C SER A 442 32.28 24.02 -0.09
N GLU A 443 32.92 23.40 0.90
CA GLU A 443 34.38 23.20 0.96
C GLU A 443 34.85 21.91 0.27
N THR A 444 34.18 20.78 0.48
CA THR A 444 34.68 19.48 -0.01
C THR A 444 33.85 18.85 -1.11
N ARG A 445 32.64 19.38 -1.39
CA ARG A 445 31.66 18.91 -2.41
C ARG A 445 31.47 17.38 -2.48
N HIS A 446 31.84 16.66 -1.42
CA HIS A 446 31.79 15.20 -1.38
C HIS A 446 30.44 14.75 -0.79
N ASN A 447 29.59 14.19 -1.65
CA ASN A 447 28.19 13.92 -1.31
C ASN A 447 28.01 12.93 -0.15
N ALA A 448 28.93 11.97 0.02
CA ALA A 448 28.83 10.98 1.10
C ALA A 448 29.24 11.52 2.48
N SER A 449 29.77 12.75 2.55
CA SER A 449 30.13 13.41 3.81
C SER A 449 29.28 14.64 4.11
N SER A 450 28.12 14.81 3.46
CA SER A 450 27.20 15.88 3.84
C SER A 450 26.54 15.63 5.20
N ALA A 451 25.99 16.68 5.83
CA ALA A 451 25.24 16.54 7.08
C ALA A 451 24.09 15.51 6.96
N TYR A 452 23.42 15.46 5.81
CA TYR A 452 22.40 14.46 5.55
C TYR A 452 22.98 13.04 5.47
N SER A 453 24.02 12.84 4.66
CA SER A 453 24.66 11.52 4.53
C SER A 453 25.20 11.04 5.86
N ASN A 454 25.74 11.95 6.68
CA ASN A 454 26.19 11.67 8.03
C ASN A 454 25.06 11.18 8.95
N ILE A 455 23.91 11.86 8.98
CA ILE A 455 22.82 11.44 9.88
C ILE A 455 22.14 10.15 9.39
N VAL A 456 22.08 9.91 8.07
CA VAL A 456 21.66 8.63 7.48
C VAL A 456 22.62 7.49 7.86
N ASP A 457 23.93 7.74 7.77
CA ASP A 457 24.95 6.77 8.17
C ASP A 457 24.86 6.45 9.66
N MET A 458 24.59 7.45 10.50
CA MET A 458 24.35 7.27 11.94
C MET A 458 23.09 6.46 12.23
N ALA A 459 21.98 6.76 11.54
CA ALA A 459 20.72 6.03 11.70
C ALA A 459 20.84 4.54 11.30
N ALA A 460 21.80 4.24 10.41
CA ALA A 460 22.16 2.89 10.01
C ALA A 460 23.29 2.25 10.83
N GLY A 461 23.78 2.93 11.88
CA GLY A 461 24.83 2.41 12.77
C GLY A 461 26.26 2.45 12.22
N ARG A 462 26.51 3.02 11.03
CA ARG A 462 27.85 3.07 10.43
C ARG A 462 28.78 4.08 11.09
N GLY A 463 28.23 5.13 11.69
CA GLY A 463 29.02 6.32 12.02
C GLY A 463 29.07 7.30 10.84
N ALA A 464 29.04 8.59 11.15
CA ALA A 464 29.15 9.69 10.19
C ALA A 464 30.53 9.69 9.52
N LEU A 465 30.58 10.00 8.22
CA LEU A 465 31.79 9.94 7.40
C LEU A 465 32.39 11.34 7.21
N THR A 466 33.66 11.51 7.60
CA THR A 466 34.45 12.70 7.28
C THR A 466 34.83 12.72 5.80
N SER A 467 35.00 13.90 5.22
CA SER A 467 35.35 14.02 3.79
C SER A 467 36.78 13.56 3.49
N PRO A 468 37.05 12.96 2.32
CA PRO A 468 38.42 12.68 1.85
C PRO A 468 39.30 13.93 1.82
N GLY A 469 38.72 15.11 1.55
CA GLY A 469 39.41 16.40 1.54
C GLY A 469 39.65 17.01 2.91
N SER A 470 39.22 16.34 3.99
CA SER A 470 39.41 16.80 5.37
C SER A 470 40.84 16.53 5.86
N HIS A 471 41.27 17.20 6.93
CA HIS A 471 42.59 16.99 7.53
C HIS A 471 42.79 15.59 8.14
N VAL A 472 41.71 14.83 8.30
CA VAL A 472 41.72 13.46 8.84
C VAL A 472 41.43 12.41 7.76
N GLY A 473 41.27 12.83 6.50
CA GLY A 473 40.84 11.96 5.41
C GLY A 473 39.45 11.36 5.66
N SER A 474 39.12 10.28 4.95
CA SER A 474 37.87 9.55 5.13
C SER A 474 37.90 8.69 6.40
N LYS A 475 37.08 9.02 7.39
CA LYS A 475 36.98 8.34 8.68
C LYS A 475 35.54 8.29 9.14
N ARG A 476 35.09 7.12 9.61
CA ARG A 476 33.77 6.98 10.26
C ARG A 476 33.88 7.35 11.74
N VAL A 477 32.98 8.20 12.20
CA VAL A 477 32.95 8.80 13.53
C VAL A 477 31.53 8.70 14.09
N GLN A 478 31.39 8.23 15.33
CA GLN A 478 30.07 8.20 15.98
C GLN A 478 29.69 9.60 16.44
N LEU A 479 28.45 10.01 16.16
CA LEU A 479 27.89 11.24 16.71
C LEU A 479 27.47 11.05 18.16
N ASP A 480 27.75 12.03 19.01
CA ASP A 480 27.46 11.95 20.43
C ASP A 480 25.94 11.96 20.70
N PRO A 481 25.40 10.98 21.45
CA PRO A 481 23.98 10.96 21.80
C PRO A 481 23.51 12.20 22.56
N ARG A 482 24.36 12.84 23.37
CA ARG A 482 24.03 14.06 24.12
C ARG A 482 23.81 15.23 23.16
N MET A 483 24.68 15.35 22.15
CA MET A 483 24.56 16.34 21.10
C MET A 483 23.26 16.15 20.29
N LEU A 484 22.98 14.93 19.83
CA LEU A 484 21.76 14.63 19.06
C LEU A 484 20.48 14.87 19.89
N ARG A 485 20.49 14.53 21.18
CA ARG A 485 19.39 14.82 22.11
C ARG A 485 19.24 16.33 22.35
N GLY A 486 20.34 17.07 22.43
CA GLY A 486 20.33 18.53 22.51
C GLY A 486 19.62 19.14 21.31
N LEU A 487 19.92 18.66 20.10
CA LEU A 487 19.27 19.10 18.88
C LEU A 487 17.76 18.82 18.87
N LEU A 488 17.33 17.62 19.25
CA LEU A 488 15.91 17.28 19.40
C LEU A 488 15.24 18.15 20.47
N THR A 489 15.91 18.45 21.58
CA THR A 489 15.36 19.28 22.65
C THR A 489 15.13 20.73 22.19
N LEU A 490 16.07 21.30 21.43
CA LEU A 490 15.90 22.62 20.79
C LEU A 490 14.64 22.68 19.92
N HIS A 491 14.32 21.58 19.22
CA HIS A 491 13.11 21.47 18.42
C HIS A 491 11.85 21.22 19.27
N ASP A 492 11.81 20.14 20.04
CA ASP A 492 10.60 19.64 20.70
C ASP A 492 10.17 20.52 21.86
N LYS A 493 11.12 21.02 22.66
CA LYS A 493 10.84 21.82 23.85
C LYS A 493 10.79 23.31 23.55
N TYR A 494 11.67 23.79 22.68
CA TYR A 494 11.85 25.23 22.43
C TYR A 494 11.33 25.68 21.07
N GLY A 495 10.81 24.77 20.24
CA GLY A 495 10.09 25.08 19.01
C GLY A 495 10.98 25.50 17.83
N TYR A 496 12.30 25.44 17.95
CA TYR A 496 13.19 25.87 16.87
C TYR A 496 13.12 24.93 15.67
N ARG A 497 13.05 25.51 14.47
CA ARG A 497 13.22 24.82 13.18
C ARG A 497 14.60 25.14 12.64
N MET A 498 15.36 24.14 12.22
CA MET A 498 16.80 24.29 11.96
C MET A 498 17.24 23.56 10.69
N ASN A 499 18.22 24.15 10.00
CA ASN A 499 19.02 23.46 8.99
C ASN A 499 20.42 23.20 9.53
N ILE A 500 20.74 21.91 9.69
CA ILE A 500 22.04 21.45 10.13
C ILE A 500 22.96 21.44 8.92
N SER A 501 23.94 22.32 8.92
CA SER A 501 24.88 22.46 7.82
C SER A 501 26.02 21.45 7.90
N GLU A 502 26.41 21.04 9.10
CA GLU A 502 27.56 20.15 9.30
C GLU A 502 27.47 19.31 10.58
N PHE A 503 27.97 18.08 10.53
CA PHE A 503 28.36 17.23 11.64
C PHE A 503 29.86 16.90 11.63
N VAL A 504 30.39 16.21 10.61
CA VAL A 504 31.82 15.81 10.55
C VAL A 504 32.50 15.96 9.16
N GLY A 505 31.75 16.33 8.13
CA GLY A 505 32.15 16.35 6.72
C GLY A 505 33.05 17.50 6.26
N GLY A 506 33.08 18.60 7.02
CA GLY A 506 33.74 19.84 6.66
C GLY A 506 35.25 19.82 6.83
N VAL A 507 35.91 20.87 6.36
CA VAL A 507 37.33 21.12 6.57
C VAL A 507 37.49 21.98 7.82
N HIS A 508 38.00 21.37 8.89
CA HIS A 508 38.26 22.01 10.17
C HIS A 508 39.69 21.76 10.61
N SER A 509 40.15 22.43 11.67
CA SER A 509 41.45 22.13 12.28
C SER A 509 41.54 20.65 12.71
N LYS A 510 42.75 20.08 12.70
CA LYS A 510 43.00 18.65 13.05
C LYS A 510 42.42 18.23 14.42
N THR A 511 42.34 19.17 15.36
CA THR A 511 41.83 18.94 16.72
C THR A 511 40.35 19.29 16.89
N SER A 512 39.67 19.67 15.79
CA SER A 512 38.26 20.05 15.82
C SER A 512 37.38 18.94 16.38
N ARG A 513 36.36 19.35 17.14
CA ARG A 513 35.36 18.45 17.71
C ARG A 513 34.43 17.85 16.67
N HIS A 514 34.36 18.42 15.46
CA HIS A 514 33.68 17.82 14.31
C HIS A 514 34.26 16.45 14.00
N TYR A 515 35.59 16.32 13.93
CA TYR A 515 36.25 15.03 13.65
C TYR A 515 36.15 14.01 14.79
N ARG A 516 35.56 14.41 15.93
CA ARG A 516 35.22 13.54 17.06
C ARG A 516 33.73 13.26 17.18
N GLY A 517 32.89 13.81 16.30
CA GLY A 517 31.44 13.62 16.30
C GLY A 517 30.73 14.34 17.45
N LEU A 518 31.35 15.39 17.98
CA LEU A 518 30.87 16.10 19.18
C LEU A 518 30.23 17.45 18.86
N SER A 519 30.15 17.84 17.59
CA SER A 519 29.63 19.14 17.18
C SER A 519 28.67 19.08 16.00
N PHE A 520 27.82 20.09 15.91
CA PHE A 520 27.05 20.40 14.73
C PHE A 520 27.06 21.91 14.44
N ASP A 521 26.87 22.24 13.17
CA ASP A 521 26.68 23.62 12.73
C ASP A 521 25.26 23.84 12.21
N VAL A 522 24.72 25.04 12.44
CA VAL A 522 23.38 25.45 11.98
C VAL A 522 23.48 26.77 11.21
N ASN A 523 23.03 26.78 9.97
CA ASN A 523 23.05 27.97 9.11
C ASN A 523 21.66 28.63 8.94
N VAL A 524 20.57 27.94 9.29
CA VAL A 524 19.19 28.49 9.23
C VAL A 524 18.43 28.15 10.50
N ILE A 525 17.78 29.14 11.11
CA ILE A 525 16.92 28.99 12.29
C ILE A 525 15.58 29.70 12.02
N ASN A 526 14.47 28.98 12.18
CA ASN A 526 13.10 29.44 11.94
C ASN A 526 12.93 30.09 10.54
N GLY A 527 13.55 29.48 9.52
CA GLY A 527 13.51 29.96 8.14
C GLY A 527 14.41 31.16 7.84
N LYS A 528 15.19 31.65 8.82
CA LYS A 528 16.13 32.76 8.63
C LYS A 528 17.57 32.28 8.68
N HIS A 529 18.38 32.70 7.71
CA HIS A 529 19.81 32.43 7.72
C HIS A 529 20.47 33.05 8.95
N VAL A 530 21.39 32.32 9.59
CA VAL A 530 22.14 32.79 10.74
C VAL A 530 22.97 34.01 10.35
N GLY A 531 22.95 35.02 11.22
CA GLY A 531 23.36 36.39 10.95
C GLY A 531 22.32 37.38 11.48
N LYS A 532 22.02 38.45 10.74
CA LYS A 532 21.07 39.49 11.16
C LYS A 532 19.62 38.97 11.14
N GLY A 533 18.99 38.90 12.31
CA GLY A 533 17.55 38.63 12.46
C GLY A 533 17.16 37.18 12.73
N ALA A 534 18.10 36.23 12.69
CA ALA A 534 17.92 34.87 13.23
C ALA A 534 18.17 34.85 14.75
N PRO A 535 17.45 34.04 15.54
CA PRO A 535 17.60 33.98 17.00
C PRO A 535 18.83 33.17 17.46
N HIS A 536 19.97 33.36 16.79
CA HIS A 536 21.18 32.54 16.95
C HIS A 536 21.77 32.62 18.37
N LYS A 537 21.79 33.80 19.01
CA LYS A 537 22.26 33.94 20.41
C LYS A 537 21.42 33.13 21.39
N ALA A 538 20.09 33.11 21.21
CA ALA A 538 19.19 32.36 22.08
C ALA A 538 19.41 30.84 21.92
N VAL A 539 19.59 30.37 20.68
CA VAL A 539 19.91 28.96 20.41
C VAL A 539 21.27 28.58 20.98
N MET A 540 22.30 29.41 20.83
CA MET A 540 23.62 29.15 21.43
C MET A 540 23.57 29.08 22.95
N ASN A 541 22.82 29.98 23.61
CA ASN A 541 22.63 29.94 25.06
C ASN A 541 21.94 28.63 25.50
N LEU A 542 20.94 28.17 24.74
CA LEU A 542 20.29 26.89 24.99
C LEU A 542 21.23 25.70 24.73
N CYS A 543 22.06 25.73 23.68
CA CYS A 543 23.12 24.72 23.50
C CYS A 543 24.00 24.64 24.76
N SER A 544 24.40 25.79 25.33
CA SER A 544 25.17 25.84 26.59
C SER A 544 24.44 25.14 27.74
N GLN A 545 23.16 25.48 27.95
CA GLN A 545 22.32 24.89 28.98
C GLN A 545 22.11 23.37 28.79
N LEU A 546 22.18 22.90 27.55
CA LEU A 546 22.09 21.48 27.18
C LEU A 546 23.46 20.76 27.23
N GLY A 547 24.50 21.44 27.71
CA GLY A 547 25.82 20.84 27.97
C GLY A 547 26.87 21.05 26.87
N ALA A 548 26.58 21.87 25.85
CA ALA A 548 27.63 22.31 24.92
C ALA A 548 28.61 23.22 25.68
N THR A 549 29.90 22.99 25.45
CA THR A 549 31.00 23.69 26.15
C THR A 549 31.84 24.53 25.22
N GLU A 550 31.56 24.49 23.93
CA GLU A 550 32.19 25.33 22.92
C GLU A 550 31.08 25.82 21.98
N LEU A 551 31.01 27.13 21.84
CA LEU A 551 29.98 27.85 21.12
C LEU A 551 30.65 28.92 20.28
N ARG A 552 30.35 28.94 18.98
CA ARG A 552 30.77 30.02 18.06
C ARG A 552 29.57 30.47 17.24
N GLY A 553 29.55 31.73 16.84
CA GLY A 553 28.51 32.26 15.96
C GLY A 553 28.84 33.66 15.45
N PRO A 554 27.84 34.40 14.94
CA PRO A 554 28.07 35.75 14.42
C PRO A 554 28.77 36.66 15.42
N GLY A 555 29.94 37.19 15.02
CA GLY A 555 30.87 37.94 15.88
C GLY A 555 32.13 37.16 16.29
N ASP A 556 32.16 35.84 16.12
CA ASP A 556 33.37 35.03 16.24
C ASP A 556 34.07 34.89 14.86
N PRO A 557 35.41 34.86 14.80
CA PRO A 557 36.14 34.70 13.54
C PRO A 557 35.66 33.48 12.73
N ASN A 558 35.30 33.69 11.47
CA ASN A 558 34.82 32.67 10.50
C ASN A 558 33.45 32.03 10.82
N HIS A 559 32.65 32.59 11.74
CA HIS A 559 31.34 32.04 12.12
C HIS A 559 30.17 33.03 11.89
N ASP A 560 30.32 33.98 10.97
CA ASP A 560 29.29 35.01 10.72
C ASP A 560 27.98 34.47 10.11
N THR A 561 28.03 33.27 9.54
CA THR A 561 26.96 32.68 8.72
C THR A 561 26.30 31.46 9.36
N HIS A 562 26.80 30.97 10.49
CA HIS A 562 26.30 29.78 11.16
C HIS A 562 26.59 29.84 12.66
N ILE A 563 25.91 29.01 13.44
CA ILE A 563 26.31 28.73 14.82
C ILE A 563 26.98 27.36 14.89
N HIS A 564 27.98 27.24 15.75
CA HIS A 564 28.66 26.00 16.09
C HIS A 564 28.34 25.65 17.55
N CYS A 565 27.84 24.45 17.80
CA CYS A 565 27.62 23.93 19.14
C CYS A 565 28.38 22.61 19.34
N ALA A 566 29.24 22.52 20.37
CA ALA A 566 30.02 21.32 20.63
C ALA A 566 30.07 20.84 22.09
N TRP A 567 29.93 19.53 22.29
CA TRP A 567 30.03 18.81 23.56
C TRP A 567 31.47 18.37 23.85
N LYS A 568 31.76 17.96 25.09
CA LYS A 568 33.09 17.50 25.54
C LYS A 568 33.23 15.98 25.51
#